data_AF-A0A3B1AQA6-F1
#
_entry.id   AF-A0A3B1AQA6-F1
#
_cell.length_a   1.000
_cell.length_b   1.000
_cell.length_c   1.000
_cell.angle_alpha   90.00
_cell.angle_beta   90.00
_cell.angle_gamma   90.00
#
_symmetry.space_group_name_H-M   'P 1'
#
loop_
_entity.id
_entity.type
_entity.pdbx_description
1 polymer ?
#
loop_
_entity_poly.entity_id
_entity_poly.type
_entity_poly.pdbx_seq_one_letter_code
_entity_poly.pdbx_strand_id
1 'polypeptide(L)' 'MDILSILGLIIGFGAILGGQYLEGGHVGSLINGPACLIVLGGTVGAVMLQSPLRVFMMSLKMVFWIIFPPKLKSEEAIE' A
#
# COMPACT_ATOMS: atom_id res chain seq x y z
N MET A 1 6.48 -17.60 -8.81
CA MET A 1 5.42 -16.67 -8.41
C MET A 1 4.18 -17.48 -8.11
N ASP A 2 3.47 -17.18 -7.02
CA ASP A 2 2.22 -17.88 -6.67
C ASP A 2 1.16 -17.59 -7.74
N ILE A 3 0.33 -18.60 -8.07
CA ILE A 3 -0.76 -18.46 -9.05
C ILE A 3 -1.73 -17.35 -8.64
N LEU A 4 -1.94 -17.16 -7.34
CA LEU A 4 -2.77 -16.10 -6.79
C LEU A 4 -2.16 -14.71 -7.05
N SER A 5 -0.83 -14.59 -6.96
CA SER A 5 -0.13 -13.35 -7.29
C SER A 5 -0.25 -13.01 -8.78
N ILE A 6 -0.17 -14.01 -9.66
CA ILE A 6 -0.34 -13.81 -11.11
C ILE A 6 -1.78 -13.39 -11.43
N LEU A 7 -2.78 -14.06 -10.84
CA LEU A 7 -4.19 -13.71 -11.01
C LEU A 7 -4.50 -12.30 -10.47
N GLY A 8 -3.98 -11.97 -9.29
CA GLY A 8 -4.13 -10.64 -8.70
C GLY A 8 -3.52 -9.55 -9.57
N LEU A 9 -2.37 -9.81 -10.21
CA LEU A 9 -1.76 -8.90 -11.16
C LEU A 9 -2.67 -8.67 -12.38
N ILE A 10 -3.16 -9.74 -13.00
CA ILE A 10 -4.02 -9.66 -14.19
C ILE A 10 -5.32 -8.92 -13.87
N ILE A 11 -5.98 -9.25 -12.75
CA ILE A 11 -7.22 -8.60 -12.33
C ILE A 11 -6.97 -7.13 -12.00
N GLY A 12 -5.90 -6.80 -11.27
CA GLY A 12 -5.57 -5.43 -10.89
C GLY A 12 -5.32 -4.55 -12.11
N PHE A 13 -4.45 -4.99 -13.03
CA PHE A 13 -4.19 -4.27 -14.28
C PHE A 13 -5.44 -4.21 -15.17
N GLY A 14 -6.19 -5.30 -15.25
CA GLY A 14 -7.44 -5.36 -16.01
C GLY A 14 -8.50 -4.39 -15.50
N ALA A 15 -8.64 -4.25 -14.17
CA ALA A 15 -9.57 -3.30 -13.56
C ALA A 15 -9.15 -1.84 -13.83
N ILE A 16 -7.85 -1.53 -13.75
CA ILE A 16 -7.33 -0.18 -14.03
C ILE A 16 -7.54 0.18 -15.51
N LEU A 17 -7.09 -0.68 -16.43
CA LEU A 17 -7.19 -0.43 -17.87
C LEU A 17 -8.64 -0.49 -18.36
N GLY A 18 -9.41 -1.45 -17.87
CA GLY A 18 -10.83 -1.62 -18.20
C GLY A 18 -11.68 -0.45 -17.68
N GLY A 19 -11.50 -0.05 -16.41
CA GLY A 19 -12.19 1.12 -15.86
C GLY A 19 -11.87 2.39 -16.65
N GLN A 20 -10.61 2.60 -17.00
CA GLN A 20 -10.19 3.74 -17.81
C GLN A 20 -10.76 3.71 -19.25
N TYR A 21 -10.80 2.54 -19.88
CA TYR A 21 -11.40 2.37 -21.21
C TYR A 21 -12.90 2.69 -21.18
N LEU A 22 -13.61 2.26 -20.13
CA LEU A 22 -15.04 2.55 -19.96
C LEU A 22 -15.32 4.03 -19.74
N GLU A 23 -14.42 4.77 -19.09
CA GLU A 23 -14.52 6.22 -18.91
C GLU A 23 -14.12 7.02 -20.17
N GLY A 24 -13.61 6.36 -21.22
CA GLY A 24 -13.10 7.03 -22.43
C GLY A 24 -11.87 7.91 -22.16
N GLY A 25 -11.16 7.66 -21.06
CA GLY A 25 -10.12 8.53 -20.51
C GLY A 25 -8.76 8.39 -21.19
N HIS A 26 -7.99 9.48 -21.22
CA HIS A 26 -6.56 9.48 -21.62
C HIS A 26 -5.68 9.17 -20.41
N VAL A 27 -4.47 8.67 -20.58
CA VAL A 27 -3.55 8.30 -19.47
C VAL A 27 -3.37 9.43 -18.42
N GLY A 28 -3.51 10.70 -18.82
CA GLY A 28 -3.52 11.84 -17.91
C GLY A 28 -4.66 11.86 -16.88
N SER A 29 -5.81 11.24 -17.14
CA SER A 29 -6.91 11.16 -16.18
C SER A 29 -6.65 10.20 -15.02
N LEU A 30 -5.64 9.32 -15.12
CA LEU A 30 -5.22 8.49 -13.98
C LEU A 30 -4.57 9.33 -12.87
N ILE A 31 -3.95 10.47 -13.21
CA ILE A 31 -3.36 11.39 -12.23
C ILE A 31 -4.44 12.39 -11.81
N ASN A 32 -5.33 11.92 -10.94
CA ASN A 32 -6.48 12.68 -10.44
C ASN A 32 -6.31 12.96 -8.93
N GLY A 33 -6.30 14.24 -8.55
CA GLY A 33 -6.14 14.67 -7.15
C GLY A 33 -7.21 14.07 -6.22
N PRO A 34 -8.52 14.22 -6.53
CA PRO A 34 -9.59 13.53 -5.82
C PRO A 34 -9.41 12.01 -5.69
N ALA A 35 -9.02 11.31 -6.76
CA ALA A 35 -8.78 9.86 -6.71
C ALA A 35 -7.64 9.51 -5.74
N CYS A 36 -6.56 10.29 -5.74
CA CYS A 36 -5.44 10.12 -4.81
C CYS A 36 -5.88 10.31 -3.35
N LEU A 37 -6.69 11.33 -3.07
CA LEU A 37 -7.25 11.58 -1.74
C LEU A 37 -8.13 10.42 -1.25
N ILE A 38 -8.97 9.87 -2.13
CA ILE A 38 -9.86 8.75 -1.79
C ILE A 38 -9.04 7.49 -1.48
N VAL A 39 -8.07 7.15 -2.33
CA VAL A 39 -7.28 5.92 -2.14
C VAL A 39 -6.36 6.03 -0.92
N LEU A 40 -5.59 7.12 -0.81
CA LEU A 40 -4.69 7.32 0.34
C LEU A 40 -5.49 7.50 1.63
N GLY A 41 -6.47 8.39 1.63
CA GLY A 41 -7.30 8.67 2.81
C GLY A 41 -8.12 7.46 3.23
N GLY A 42 -8.72 6.75 2.28
CA GLY A 42 -9.48 5.53 2.53
C GLY A 42 -8.61 4.41 3.09
N THR A 43 -7.40 4.22 2.56
CA THR A 43 -6.45 3.21 3.07
C THR A 43 -6.02 3.55 4.49
N VAL A 44 -5.62 4.79 4.75
CA VAL A 44 -5.24 5.24 6.10
C VAL A 44 -6.42 5.09 7.06
N GLY A 45 -7.62 5.51 6.68
CA GLY A 45 -8.83 5.38 7.49
C GLY A 45 -9.21 3.93 7.79
N ALA A 46 -9.15 3.04 6.80
CA ALA A 46 -9.41 1.61 6.97
C ALA A 46 -8.40 0.96 7.93
N VAL A 47 -7.12 1.32 7.82
CA VAL A 47 -6.07 0.84 8.73
C VAL A 47 -6.29 1.37 10.14
N MET A 48 -6.64 2.66 10.30
CA MET A 48 -6.98 3.25 11.61
C MET A 48 -8.20 2.58 12.25
N LEU A 49 -9.19 2.18 11.46
CA LEU A 49 -10.37 1.46 11.95
C LEU A 49 -10.03 0.04 12.40
N GLN A 50 -9.17 -0.66 11.66
CA GLN A 50 -8.80 -2.06 11.96
C GLN A 50 -7.72 -2.18 13.05
N SER A 51 -6.90 -1.13 13.26
CA SER A 51 -5.71 -1.21 14.12
C SER A 51 -5.89 -0.48 15.45
N PRO A 52 -5.52 -1.07 16.60
CA PRO A 52 -5.45 -0.35 17.86
C PRO A 52 -4.50 0.86 17.77
N LEU A 53 -4.84 1.97 18.43
CA LEU A 53 -4.08 3.24 18.36
C LEU A 53 -2.58 3.06 18.62
N ARG A 54 -2.22 2.21 19.59
CA ARG A 54 -0.81 1.93 19.92
C ARG A 54 -0.05 1.28 18.76
N VAL A 55 -0.70 0.34 18.05
CA VAL A 55 -0.10 -0.35 16.90
C VAL A 55 0.05 0.62 15.75
N PHE A 56 -0.99 1.39 15.44
CA PHE A 56 -0.96 2.41 14.39
C PHE A 56 0.20 3.42 14.59
N MET A 57 0.32 3.98 15.80
CA MET A 57 1.39 4.92 16.12
C MET A 57 2.79 4.30 16.04
N MET A 58 2.92 3.02 16.39
CA MET A 58 4.20 2.31 16.24
C MET A 58 4.53 2.11 14.75
N SER A 59 3.56 1.68 13.95
CA SER A 59 3.73 1.51 12.49
C SER A 59 4.18 2.80 11.80
N LEU A 60 3.62 3.96 12.20
CA LEU A 60 4.05 5.26 11.69
C LEU A 60 5.52 5.58 12.02
N LYS A 61 5.99 5.24 13.22
CA LYS A 61 7.41 5.43 13.60
C LYS A 61 8.35 4.50 12.83
N MET A 62 7.88 3.29 12.55
CA MET A 62 8.65 2.27 11.81
C MET A 62 8.73 2.54 10.31
N VAL A 63 7.98 3.48 9.75
CA VAL A 63 8.08 3.85 8.31
C VAL A 63 9.51 4.19 7.91
N PHE A 64 10.28 4.85 8.77
CA PHE A 64 11.68 5.18 8.49
C PHE A 64 12.58 3.94 8.36
N TRP A 65 12.17 2.81 8.94
CA TRP A 65 12.93 1.56 8.87
C TRP A 65 12.90 0.92 7.48
N ILE A 66 11.97 1.33 6.61
CA ILE A 66 11.93 0.88 5.21
C ILE A 66 13.25 1.26 4.50
N ILE A 67 13.83 2.41 4.85
CA ILE A 67 15.08 2.92 4.27
C ILE A 67 16.26 2.71 5.23
N PHE A 68 16.04 2.86 6.54
CA PHE A 68 17.06 2.76 7.58
C PHE A 68 16.68 1.70 8.62
N PRO A 69 16.89 0.41 8.33
CA PRO A 69 16.51 -0.66 9.25
C PRO A 69 17.29 -0.52 10.56
N PRO A 70 16.65 -0.82 11.71
CA PRO A 70 17.33 -0.79 13.00
C PRO A 70 18.45 -1.82 13.01
N LYS A 71 19.62 -1.45 13.54
CA LYS A 71 20.74 -2.38 13.71
C LYS A 71 20.36 -3.44 14.75
N LEU A 72 20.00 -4.63 14.27
CA LEU A 72 19.84 -5.80 15.12
C LEU A 72 21.26 -6.22 15.56
N LYS A 73 21.54 -6.17 16.86
CA LYS A 73 22.76 -6.76 17.43
C LYS A 73 22.62 -8.27 17.37
N SER A 74 23.16 -8.88 16.32
CA SER A 74 23.12 -10.34 16.10
C SER A 74 24.12 -11.12 16.97
N GLU A 75 24.97 -10.46 17.75
CA GLU A 75 26.04 -11.11 18.53
C GLU A 75 25.66 -11.46 19.98
N GLU A 76 24.64 -10.84 20.60
CA GLU A 76 24.23 -11.16 21.99
C GLU A 76 23.08 -12.19 22.08
N ALA A 77 22.50 -12.62 20.96
CA ALA A 77 21.33 -13.51 20.94
C ALA A 77 21.70 -15.01 20.82
N ILE A 78 22.99 -15.35 20.71
CA ILE A 78 23.49 -16.71 20.50
C ILE A 78 24.43 -17.17 21.64
N GLU A 79 24.69 -16.35 22.66
CA GLU A 79 25.41 -16.75 23.89
C GLU A 79 24.45 -16.84 25.08
#